data_AF-A0A8K0P026-F1
#
_entry.id   AF-A0A8K0P026-F1
#
_cell.length_a   1.000
_cell.length_b   1.000
_cell.length_c   1.000
_cell.angle_alpha   90.00
_cell.angle_beta   90.00
_cell.angle_gamma   90.00
#
_symmetry.space_group_name_H-M   'P 1'
#
loop_
_entity.id
_entity.type
_entity.pdbx_description
1 polymer ?
#
loop_
_entity_poly.entity_id
_entity_poly.type
_entity_poly.pdbx_seq_one_letter_code
_entity_poly.pdbx_strand_id
1 'polypeptide(L)'
;MANIENSNLDTSGKSIPNEEVVDELAKSLEKSALQVDDDDSKNSHLDEDKESETSEGPSQNNEESDLIDEDALREAENSYTEEEKEKLRDEAQEHKSKGNDLFKAGNYLESAESYTLALRMCPLKYSKERAIMYANRAAAKIKLERYETALDDCSKAVELDGSYVKAWTRKAQTLEKLDKLDEALEDYKKILAMDPNHREAAEAIHRLPQQIQERNEKLKEEMLGKLKDLGNMILRPFGLSTENFQMSKDPNSGGYSVNFKSNPN
;
A
#
# COMPACT_ATOMS: atom_id res chain seq x y z
N MET A 1 -8.28 24.29 46.96
CA MET A 1 -7.60 25.16 45.99
C MET A 1 -6.31 24.48 45.57
N ALA A 2 -6.27 23.97 44.35
CA ALA A 2 -5.05 23.67 43.60
C ALA A 2 -5.47 23.63 42.13
N ASN A 3 -5.27 24.75 41.42
CA ASN A 3 -5.42 24.81 39.96
C ASN A 3 -4.16 24.17 39.37
N ILE A 4 -4.32 23.05 38.68
CA ILE A 4 -3.29 22.54 37.78
C ILE A 4 -3.66 23.07 36.39
N GLU A 5 -3.16 24.25 36.06
CA GLU A 5 -3.17 24.78 34.70
C GLU A 5 -2.10 24.03 33.90
N ASN A 6 -2.52 23.00 33.14
CA ASN A 6 -1.68 22.45 32.08
C ASN A 6 -1.64 23.45 30.93
N SER A 7 -0.66 24.35 30.96
CA SER A 7 -0.29 25.19 29.83
C SER A 7 0.81 24.49 29.03
N ASN A 8 0.48 24.09 27.79
CA ASN A 8 1.47 23.58 26.84
C ASN A 8 2.23 24.78 26.26
N LEU A 9 3.34 25.11 26.92
CA LEU A 9 4.25 26.19 26.55
C LEU A 9 5.47 25.60 25.85
N ASP A 10 5.91 26.20 24.74
CA ASP A 10 7.20 25.86 24.14
C ASP A 10 8.38 26.32 25.03
N THR A 11 9.61 25.98 24.64
CA THR A 11 10.84 26.39 25.38
C THR A 11 11.06 27.90 25.44
N SER A 12 10.22 28.69 24.77
CA SER A 12 10.22 30.16 24.77
C SER A 12 9.03 30.77 25.54
N GLY A 13 8.15 29.94 26.11
CA GLY A 13 7.00 30.38 26.90
C GLY A 13 5.78 30.81 26.07
N LYS A 14 5.63 30.36 24.82
CA LYS A 14 4.43 30.61 23.99
C LYS A 14 3.47 29.43 23.99
N SER A 15 2.17 29.72 24.00
CA SER A 15 1.10 28.72 23.91
C SER A 15 1.08 28.05 22.54
N ILE A 16 1.28 26.73 22.51
CA ILE A 16 1.25 25.94 21.27
C ILE A 16 -0.22 25.58 20.95
N PRO A 17 -0.70 25.82 19.72
CA PRO A 17 -2.02 25.35 19.29
C PRO A 17 -2.12 23.82 19.40
N ASN A 18 -3.24 23.32 19.93
CA ASN A 18 -3.45 21.87 20.14
C ASN A 18 -3.28 21.02 18.86
N GLU A 19 -3.44 21.61 17.68
CA GLU A 19 -3.26 20.94 16.38
C GLU A 19 -1.79 20.62 16.08
N GLU A 20 -0.85 21.49 16.51
CA GLU A 20 0.59 21.29 16.36
C GLU A 20 1.13 20.20 17.31
N VAL A 21 0.53 20.09 18.51
CA VAL A 21 0.86 19.06 19.50
C VAL A 21 0.42 17.67 19.03
N VAL A 22 -0.71 17.58 18.34
CA VAL A 22 -1.19 16.31 17.77
C VAL A 22 -0.28 15.85 16.62
N ASP A 23 0.20 16.77 15.78
CA ASP A 23 1.18 16.46 14.72
C ASP A 23 2.55 16.04 15.29
N GLU A 24 2.99 16.65 16.40
CA GLU A 24 4.24 16.30 17.06
C GLU A 24 4.15 14.93 17.76
N LEU A 25 3.00 14.63 18.38
CA LEU A 25 2.71 13.31 18.96
C LEU A 25 2.60 12.23 17.88
N ALA A 26 1.96 12.53 16.74
CA ALA A 26 1.86 11.61 15.60
C ALA A 26 3.24 11.28 15.04
N LYS A 27 4.11 12.29 14.84
CA LYS A 27 5.50 12.11 14.40
C LYS A 27 6.33 11.32 15.42
N SER A 28 6.10 11.52 16.72
CA SER A 28 6.80 10.78 17.77
C SER A 28 6.37 9.31 17.81
N LEU A 29 5.09 9.01 17.56
CA LEU A 29 4.57 7.64 17.48
C LEU A 29 5.12 6.89 16.25
N GLU A 30 5.16 7.56 15.11
CA GLU A 30 5.69 7.03 13.85
C GLU A 30 7.19 6.70 13.95
N LYS A 31 7.95 7.53 14.68
CA LYS A 31 9.37 7.29 14.97
C LYS A 31 9.60 6.14 15.95
N SER A 32 8.65 5.87 16.85
CA SER A 32 8.72 4.78 17.82
C SER A 32 8.35 3.42 17.23
N ALA A 33 7.52 3.39 16.18
CA ALA A 33 7.11 2.17 15.48
C ALA A 33 8.20 1.56 14.57
N LEU A 34 9.36 2.22 14.44
CA LEU A 34 10.50 1.78 13.61
C LEU A 34 11.62 1.10 14.42
N GLN A 35 11.37 0.75 15.68
CA GLN A 35 12.29 -0.06 16.49
C GLN A 35 11.59 -1.32 16.98
N VAL A 36 11.56 -2.33 16.11
CA VAL A 36 11.45 -3.72 16.54
C VAL A 36 12.63 -4.44 15.91
N ASP A 37 13.66 -4.61 16.73
CA ASP A 37 14.83 -5.43 16.42
C ASP A 37 14.40 -6.91 16.33
N ASP A 38 14.88 -7.57 15.28
CA ASP A 38 15.01 -9.01 15.18
C ASP A 38 15.90 -9.54 16.32
N ASP A 39 15.45 -10.54 17.11
CA ASP A 39 16.27 -11.72 17.46
C ASP A 39 15.51 -12.88 18.16
N ASP A 40 15.57 -14.02 17.49
CA ASP A 40 15.65 -15.45 17.86
C ASP A 40 14.93 -16.16 19.05
N SER A 41 14.23 -17.24 18.64
CA SER A 41 14.44 -18.66 19.00
C SER A 41 13.89 -19.30 20.32
N LYS A 42 12.98 -20.28 20.09
CA LYS A 42 12.76 -21.63 20.72
C LYS A 42 12.16 -21.74 22.13
N ASN A 43 11.02 -22.45 22.28
CA ASN A 43 10.98 -23.92 22.45
C ASN A 43 9.56 -24.50 22.73
N SER A 44 9.25 -25.62 22.05
CA SER A 44 8.41 -26.80 22.38
C SER A 44 7.04 -26.68 23.07
N HIS A 45 5.99 -27.22 22.43
CA HIS A 45 5.32 -28.44 22.92
C HIS A 45 4.54 -29.15 21.81
N LEU A 46 4.61 -30.48 21.82
CA LEU A 46 3.91 -31.43 20.95
C LEU A 46 2.44 -31.53 21.38
N ASP A 47 1.53 -31.75 20.44
CA ASP A 47 0.41 -32.69 20.61
C ASP A 47 -0.18 -33.07 19.24
N GLU A 48 -0.30 -34.38 19.05
CA GLU A 48 -0.77 -35.08 17.85
C GLU A 48 -2.31 -35.14 17.75
N ASP A 49 -2.77 -35.37 16.52
CA ASP A 49 -4.03 -35.99 16.10
C ASP A 49 -5.35 -35.19 16.16
N LYS A 50 -5.82 -34.78 14.98
CA LYS A 50 -7.06 -35.34 14.39
C LYS A 50 -7.22 -34.99 12.91
N GLU A 51 -7.29 -36.05 12.11
CA GLU A 51 -7.68 -36.05 10.70
C GLU A 51 -9.08 -35.44 10.48
N SER A 52 -9.18 -34.54 9.51
CA SER A 52 -10.41 -34.38 8.73
C SER A 52 -10.06 -33.97 7.31
N GLU A 53 -10.27 -34.88 6.37
CA GLU A 53 -10.17 -34.66 4.93
C GLU A 53 -11.04 -33.48 4.49
N THR A 54 -10.40 -32.43 3.99
CA THR A 54 -11.04 -31.50 3.05
C THR A 54 -10.04 -31.21 1.92
N SER A 55 -10.55 -31.29 0.69
CA SER A 55 -9.78 -31.32 -0.55
C SER A 55 -8.88 -30.10 -0.71
N GLU A 56 -7.57 -30.33 -0.74
CA GLU A 56 -6.58 -29.35 -1.18
C GLU A 56 -6.70 -29.15 -2.70
N GLY A 57 -7.26 -28.00 -3.11
CA GLY A 57 -6.96 -27.41 -4.41
C GLY A 57 -5.51 -26.91 -4.42
N PRO A 58 -4.87 -26.72 -5.59
CA PRO A 58 -3.45 -26.40 -5.66
C PRO A 58 -3.21 -24.96 -5.19
N SER A 59 -2.93 -24.79 -3.91
CA SER A 59 -2.44 -23.56 -3.32
C SER A 59 -0.93 -23.44 -3.53
N GLN A 60 -0.59 -22.40 -4.30
CA GLN A 60 0.48 -21.44 -4.01
C GLN A 60 1.87 -22.03 -3.68
N ASN A 61 2.65 -22.29 -4.74
CA ASN A 61 4.12 -22.25 -4.74
C ASN A 61 4.59 -21.91 -6.16
N ASN A 62 4.22 -20.72 -6.65
CA ASN A 62 4.57 -20.27 -8.01
C ASN A 62 5.08 -18.81 -8.05
N GLU A 63 5.35 -18.20 -6.89
CA GLU A 63 5.85 -16.82 -6.79
C GLU A 63 7.35 -16.70 -7.14
N GLU A 64 8.11 -17.80 -7.12
CA GLU A 64 9.51 -17.79 -7.52
C GLU A 64 9.68 -17.80 -9.06
N SER A 65 8.62 -18.15 -9.80
CA SER A 65 8.68 -18.39 -11.25
C SER A 65 8.84 -17.12 -12.07
N ASP A 66 8.31 -15.98 -11.62
CA ASP A 66 8.25 -14.73 -12.39
C ASP A 66 9.23 -13.65 -11.92
N LEU A 67 10.11 -13.98 -10.98
CA LEU A 67 11.18 -13.11 -10.50
C LEU A 67 12.18 -12.79 -11.63
N ILE A 68 12.57 -11.51 -11.72
CA ILE A 68 13.54 -10.99 -12.67
C ILE A 68 14.78 -10.55 -11.89
N ASP A 69 15.84 -11.35 -11.95
CA ASP A 69 17.12 -11.03 -11.32
C ASP A 69 17.86 -9.97 -12.15
N GLU A 70 17.64 -8.69 -11.83
CA GLU A 70 18.26 -7.58 -12.56
C GLU A 70 19.78 -7.51 -12.37
N ASP A 71 20.32 -8.05 -11.27
CA ASP A 71 21.76 -8.06 -11.01
C ASP A 71 22.46 -9.09 -11.89
N ALA A 72 21.92 -10.29 -11.99
CA ALA A 72 22.40 -11.30 -12.93
C ALA A 72 22.27 -10.83 -14.40
N LEU A 73 21.16 -10.16 -14.75
CA LEU A 73 21.00 -9.59 -16.09
C LEU A 73 22.04 -8.51 -16.38
N ARG A 74 22.36 -7.65 -15.40
CA ARG A 74 23.38 -6.61 -15.56
C ARG A 74 24.77 -7.19 -15.73
N GLU A 75 25.11 -8.22 -14.96
CA GLU A 75 26.38 -8.92 -15.10
C GLU A 75 26.51 -9.58 -16.48
N ALA A 76 25.47 -10.28 -16.93
CA ALA A 76 25.42 -10.89 -18.24
C ALA A 76 25.55 -9.86 -19.37
N GLU A 77 24.82 -8.75 -19.28
CA GLU A 77 24.81 -7.69 -20.31
C GLU A 77 26.17 -7.03 -20.53
N ASN A 78 27.02 -6.95 -19.49
CA ASN A 78 28.37 -6.42 -19.60
C ASN A 78 29.29 -7.26 -20.51
N SER A 79 28.96 -8.55 -20.71
CA SER A 79 29.71 -9.45 -21.57
C SER A 79 29.26 -9.41 -23.04
N TYR A 80 28.07 -8.87 -23.32
CA TYR A 80 27.47 -8.87 -24.65
C TYR A 80 27.96 -7.72 -25.52
N THR A 81 28.23 -8.02 -26.78
CA THR A 81 28.41 -7.03 -27.84
C THR A 81 27.09 -6.31 -28.15
N GLU A 82 27.17 -5.16 -28.81
CA GLU A 82 25.95 -4.43 -29.20
C GLU A 82 25.08 -5.23 -30.18
N GLU A 83 25.69 -6.02 -31.07
CA GLU A 83 24.95 -6.90 -32.00
C GLU A 83 24.20 -8.02 -31.24
N GLU A 84 24.80 -8.60 -30.21
CA GLU A 84 24.14 -9.61 -29.36
C GLU A 84 22.99 -8.99 -28.56
N LYS A 85 23.16 -7.77 -28.03
CA LYS A 85 22.07 -7.05 -27.35
C LYS A 85 20.91 -6.74 -28.29
N GLU A 86 21.18 -6.41 -29.55
CA GLU A 86 20.13 -6.23 -30.55
C GLU A 86 19.39 -7.53 -30.87
N LYS A 87 20.10 -8.66 -31.02
CA LYS A 87 19.48 -9.97 -31.20
C LYS A 87 18.60 -10.37 -30.02
N LEU A 88 19.11 -10.23 -28.79
CA LEU A 88 18.35 -10.50 -27.57
C LEU A 88 17.11 -9.60 -27.44
N ARG A 89 17.21 -8.34 -27.86
CA ARG A 89 16.06 -7.44 -27.94
C ARG A 89 15.01 -7.98 -28.90
N ASP A 90 15.40 -8.42 -30.09
CA ASP A 90 14.46 -8.94 -31.09
C ASP A 90 13.78 -10.23 -30.62
N GLU A 91 14.53 -11.16 -30.01
CA GLU A 91 13.99 -12.36 -29.36
C GLU A 91 12.98 -12.00 -28.25
N ALA A 92 13.32 -11.00 -27.42
CA ALA A 92 12.40 -10.51 -26.39
C ALA A 92 11.12 -9.91 -27.00
N GLN A 93 11.20 -9.23 -28.15
CA GLN A 93 10.01 -8.72 -28.85
C GLN A 93 9.11 -9.85 -29.36
N GLU A 94 9.68 -10.97 -29.81
CA GLU A 94 8.93 -12.15 -30.21
C GLU A 94 8.14 -12.75 -29.03
N HIS A 95 8.81 -12.96 -27.90
CA HIS A 95 8.17 -13.43 -26.66
C HIS A 95 7.08 -12.47 -26.16
N LYS A 96 7.32 -11.16 -26.23
CA LYS A 96 6.30 -10.14 -25.93
C LYS A 96 5.12 -10.24 -26.90
N SER A 97 5.34 -10.46 -28.20
CA SER A 97 4.26 -10.64 -29.17
C SER A 97 3.42 -11.88 -28.87
N LYS A 98 4.08 -13.01 -28.57
CA LYS A 98 3.43 -14.24 -28.12
C LYS A 98 2.59 -14.01 -26.86
N GLY A 99 3.14 -13.29 -25.88
CA GLY A 99 2.42 -12.88 -24.68
C GLY A 99 1.18 -12.04 -24.97
N ASN A 100 1.25 -11.12 -25.93
CA ASN A 100 0.10 -10.31 -26.37
C ASN A 100 -0.99 -11.17 -26.99
N ASP A 101 -0.63 -12.17 -27.80
CA ASP A 101 -1.60 -13.03 -28.48
C ASP A 101 -2.26 -14.01 -27.51
N LEU A 102 -1.50 -14.55 -26.56
CA LEU A 102 -2.04 -15.33 -25.43
C LEU A 102 -2.99 -14.48 -24.57
N PHE A 103 -2.64 -13.22 -24.29
CA PHE A 103 -3.51 -12.31 -23.55
C PHE A 103 -4.85 -12.10 -24.26
N LYS A 104 -4.82 -11.85 -25.58
CA LYS A 104 -6.04 -11.70 -26.39
C LYS A 104 -6.89 -12.98 -26.43
N ALA A 105 -6.24 -14.14 -26.38
CA ALA A 105 -6.90 -15.44 -26.30
C ALA A 105 -7.49 -15.76 -24.91
N GLY A 106 -7.21 -14.94 -23.89
CA GLY A 106 -7.65 -15.17 -22.51
C GLY A 106 -6.74 -16.11 -21.70
N ASN A 107 -5.63 -16.56 -22.28
CA ASN A 107 -4.66 -17.43 -21.63
C ASN A 107 -3.67 -16.58 -20.82
N TYR A 108 -4.15 -16.06 -19.68
CA TYR A 108 -3.43 -15.04 -18.92
C TYR A 108 -2.19 -15.57 -18.20
N LEU A 109 -2.18 -16.85 -17.78
CA LEU A 109 -1.02 -17.45 -17.10
C LEU A 109 0.16 -17.57 -18.08
N GLU A 110 -0.05 -18.19 -19.23
CA GLU A 110 0.95 -18.36 -20.27
C GLU A 110 1.36 -17.01 -20.89
N SER A 111 0.44 -16.05 -20.90
CA SER A 111 0.75 -14.66 -21.26
C SER A 111 1.77 -14.05 -20.30
N ALA A 112 1.54 -14.17 -18.98
CA ALA A 112 2.47 -13.68 -17.97
C ALA A 112 3.84 -14.37 -18.07
N GLU A 113 3.88 -15.69 -18.27
CA GLU A 113 5.11 -16.45 -18.49
C GLU A 113 5.88 -15.98 -19.73
N SER A 114 5.17 -15.71 -20.84
CA SER A 114 5.79 -15.21 -22.07
C SER A 114 6.40 -13.82 -21.87
N TYR A 115 5.76 -12.92 -21.11
CA TYR A 115 6.37 -11.65 -20.76
C TYR A 115 7.54 -11.78 -19.79
N THR A 116 7.51 -12.73 -18.85
CA THR A 116 8.66 -13.04 -17.99
C THR A 116 9.88 -13.46 -18.81
N LEU A 117 9.70 -14.35 -19.81
CA LEU A 117 10.77 -14.72 -20.73
C LEU A 117 11.28 -13.52 -21.51
N ALA A 118 10.37 -12.67 -22.03
CA ALA A 118 10.76 -11.44 -22.71
C ALA A 118 11.61 -10.52 -21.81
N LEU A 119 11.26 -10.37 -20.53
CA LEU A 119 12.01 -9.57 -19.56
C LEU A 119 13.37 -10.17 -19.18
N ARG A 120 13.49 -11.50 -19.17
CA ARG A 120 14.77 -12.19 -18.93
C ARG A 120 15.73 -12.09 -20.12
N MET A 121 15.20 -11.88 -21.33
CA MET A 121 16.02 -11.72 -22.53
C MET A 121 16.34 -10.25 -22.83
N CYS A 122 15.39 -9.35 -22.62
CA CYS A 122 15.51 -7.95 -23.02
C CYS A 122 16.64 -7.24 -22.24
N PRO A 123 17.69 -6.75 -22.92
CA PRO A 123 18.78 -6.04 -22.26
C PRO A 123 18.29 -4.80 -21.48
N LEU A 124 18.92 -4.51 -20.35
CA LEU A 124 18.57 -3.43 -19.43
C LEU A 124 18.67 -2.04 -20.08
N LYS A 125 19.57 -1.86 -21.07
CA LYS A 125 19.65 -0.61 -21.84
C LYS A 125 18.33 -0.21 -22.53
N TYR A 126 17.43 -1.17 -22.81
CA TYR A 126 16.14 -0.92 -23.48
C TYR A 126 15.03 -0.65 -22.45
N SER A 127 15.21 0.38 -21.63
CA SER A 127 14.32 0.73 -20.51
C SER A 127 12.85 0.86 -20.93
N LYS A 128 12.58 1.52 -22.07
CA LYS A 128 11.21 1.74 -22.56
C LYS A 128 10.52 0.45 -23.01
N GLU A 129 11.24 -0.42 -23.72
CA GLU A 129 10.73 -1.72 -24.11
C GLU A 129 10.46 -2.60 -22.89
N ARG A 130 11.35 -2.60 -21.90
CA ARG A 130 11.15 -3.30 -20.62
C ARG A 130 9.94 -2.77 -19.86
N ALA A 131 9.76 -1.44 -19.79
CA ALA A 131 8.57 -0.82 -19.19
C ALA A 131 7.26 -1.33 -19.82
N ILE A 132 7.24 -1.48 -21.15
CA ILE A 132 6.09 -2.06 -21.88
C ILE A 132 5.86 -3.53 -21.47
N MET A 133 6.92 -4.33 -21.38
CA MET A 133 6.82 -5.75 -21.01
C MET A 133 6.31 -5.92 -19.56
N TYR A 134 6.85 -5.17 -18.61
CA TYR A 134 6.35 -5.15 -17.22
C TYR A 134 4.89 -4.74 -17.15
N ALA A 135 4.50 -3.63 -17.80
CA ALA A 135 3.10 -3.20 -17.79
C ALA A 135 2.15 -4.24 -18.41
N ASN A 136 2.60 -4.95 -19.45
CA ASN A 136 1.83 -6.03 -20.07
C ASN A 136 1.70 -7.26 -19.18
N ARG A 137 2.78 -7.66 -18.51
CA ARG A 137 2.76 -8.71 -17.49
C ARG A 137 1.84 -8.36 -16.33
N ALA A 138 1.85 -7.11 -15.88
CA ALA A 138 0.93 -6.61 -14.87
C ALA A 138 -0.53 -6.79 -15.30
N ALA A 139 -0.91 -6.50 -16.55
CA ALA A 139 -2.28 -6.76 -16.99
C ALA A 139 -2.66 -8.24 -16.98
N ALA A 140 -1.76 -9.13 -17.37
CA ALA A 140 -2.00 -10.57 -17.27
C ALA A 140 -2.24 -10.97 -15.80
N LYS A 141 -1.41 -10.49 -14.88
CA LYS A 141 -1.55 -10.70 -13.43
C LYS A 141 -2.84 -10.11 -12.86
N ILE A 142 -3.25 -8.91 -13.27
CA ILE A 142 -4.54 -8.29 -12.90
C ILE A 142 -5.71 -9.18 -13.33
N LYS A 143 -5.66 -9.77 -14.53
CA LYS A 143 -6.68 -10.71 -15.01
C LYS A 143 -6.72 -12.03 -14.24
N LEU A 144 -5.61 -12.39 -13.60
CA LEU A 144 -5.49 -13.52 -12.67
C LEU A 144 -5.75 -13.13 -11.21
N GLU A 145 -6.18 -11.88 -10.95
CA GLU A 145 -6.40 -11.32 -9.61
C GLU A 145 -5.17 -11.34 -8.69
N ARG A 146 -3.97 -11.41 -9.28
CA ARG A 146 -2.68 -11.32 -8.56
C ARG A 146 -2.27 -9.86 -8.41
N TYR A 147 -2.99 -9.11 -7.59
CA TYR A 147 -2.88 -7.65 -7.53
C TYR A 147 -1.54 -7.16 -6.95
N GLU A 148 -1.00 -7.79 -5.90
CA GLU A 148 0.28 -7.35 -5.31
C GLU A 148 1.44 -7.49 -6.31
N THR A 149 1.62 -8.67 -6.92
CA THR A 149 2.69 -8.87 -7.91
C THR A 149 2.44 -8.11 -9.23
N ALA A 150 1.20 -7.70 -9.51
CA ALA A 150 0.90 -6.77 -10.60
C ALA A 150 1.28 -5.33 -10.25
N LEU A 151 1.14 -4.94 -8.98
CA LEU A 151 1.55 -3.62 -8.49
C LEU A 151 3.07 -3.46 -8.59
N ASP A 152 3.84 -4.50 -8.27
CA ASP A 152 5.29 -4.51 -8.43
C ASP A 152 5.69 -4.29 -9.90
N ASP A 153 5.06 -5.04 -10.81
CA ASP A 153 5.30 -4.89 -12.26
C ASP A 153 4.90 -3.48 -12.75
N CYS A 154 3.77 -2.93 -12.28
CA CYS A 154 3.37 -1.57 -12.64
C CYS A 154 4.35 -0.52 -12.09
N SER A 155 4.83 -0.71 -10.86
CA SER A 155 5.79 0.19 -10.22
C SER A 155 7.12 0.17 -10.96
N LYS A 156 7.61 -1.01 -11.34
CA LYS A 156 8.83 -1.13 -12.15
C LYS A 156 8.66 -0.52 -13.54
N ALA A 157 7.49 -0.68 -14.16
CA ALA A 157 7.22 -0.06 -15.45
C ALA A 157 7.28 1.47 -15.42
N VAL A 158 6.73 2.11 -14.38
CA VAL A 158 6.77 3.58 -14.25
C VAL A 158 8.12 4.11 -13.79
N GLU A 159 8.91 3.31 -13.07
CA GLU A 159 10.32 3.61 -12.77
C GLU A 159 11.17 3.66 -14.05
N LEU A 160 10.97 2.69 -14.95
CA LEU A 160 11.70 2.57 -16.21
C LEU A 160 11.25 3.59 -17.27
N ASP A 161 9.96 3.92 -17.31
CA ASP A 161 9.40 4.98 -18.16
C ASP A 161 8.28 5.74 -17.44
N GLY A 162 8.67 6.84 -16.77
CA GLY A 162 7.74 7.71 -16.05
C GLY A 162 6.71 8.42 -16.93
N SER A 163 6.88 8.42 -18.26
CA SER A 163 5.92 9.01 -19.20
C SER A 163 4.89 7.99 -19.72
N TYR A 164 5.01 6.72 -19.32
CA TYR A 164 4.16 5.66 -19.85
C TYR A 164 2.79 5.61 -19.17
N VAL A 165 1.86 6.43 -19.68
CA VAL A 165 0.51 6.62 -19.12
C VAL A 165 -0.26 5.31 -18.89
N LYS A 166 -0.10 4.29 -19.76
CA LYS A 166 -0.76 2.98 -19.58
C LYS A 166 -0.26 2.23 -18.34
N ALA A 167 1.02 2.34 -18.00
CA ALA A 167 1.57 1.72 -16.79
C ALA A 167 1.03 2.42 -15.54
N TRP A 168 1.01 3.76 -15.53
CA TRP A 168 0.39 4.54 -14.45
C TRP A 168 -1.09 4.20 -14.26
N THR A 169 -1.84 4.06 -15.36
CA THR A 169 -3.28 3.72 -15.31
C THR A 169 -3.48 2.35 -14.67
N ARG A 170 -2.69 1.35 -15.06
CA ARG A 170 -2.76 0.01 -14.45
C ARG A 170 -2.33 0.02 -12.99
N LYS A 171 -1.31 0.81 -12.64
CA LYS A 171 -0.86 0.99 -11.26
C LYS A 171 -2.00 1.52 -10.39
N ALA A 172 -2.62 2.62 -10.79
CA ALA A 172 -3.73 3.25 -10.07
C ALA A 172 -4.93 2.29 -9.92
N GLN A 173 -5.32 1.60 -10.99
CA GLN A 173 -6.39 0.59 -10.94
C GLN A 173 -6.06 -0.57 -9.98
N THR A 174 -4.80 -1.01 -9.96
CA THR A 174 -4.36 -2.10 -9.08
C THR A 174 -4.34 -1.67 -7.62
N LEU A 175 -3.90 -0.44 -7.34
CA LEU A 175 -3.96 0.17 -6.01
C LEU A 175 -5.41 0.23 -5.50
N GLU A 176 -6.37 0.60 -6.36
CA GLU A 176 -7.79 0.55 -5.98
C GLU A 176 -8.28 -0.87 -5.64
N LYS A 177 -7.81 -1.90 -6.38
CA LYS A 177 -8.14 -3.30 -6.08
C LYS A 177 -7.57 -3.78 -4.74
N LEU A 178 -6.46 -3.17 -4.31
CA LEU A 178 -5.80 -3.41 -3.03
C LEU A 178 -6.32 -2.48 -1.91
N ASP A 179 -7.35 -1.68 -2.19
CA ASP A 179 -7.88 -0.66 -1.27
C ASP A 179 -6.81 0.35 -0.81
N LYS A 180 -5.79 0.62 -1.63
CA LYS A 180 -4.77 1.66 -1.40
C LYS A 180 -5.20 2.96 -2.08
N LEU A 181 -6.34 3.51 -1.62
CA LEU A 181 -7.08 4.57 -2.34
C LEU A 181 -6.33 5.92 -2.40
N ASP A 182 -5.60 6.28 -1.35
CA ASP A 182 -4.80 7.51 -1.32
C ASP A 182 -3.71 7.50 -2.38
N GLU A 183 -2.95 6.41 -2.46
CA GLU A 183 -1.90 6.19 -3.47
C GLU A 183 -2.48 6.14 -4.88
N ALA A 184 -3.64 5.49 -5.06
CA ALA A 184 -4.35 5.46 -6.34
C ALA A 184 -4.74 6.88 -6.79
N LEU A 185 -5.26 7.71 -5.89
CA LEU A 185 -5.64 9.09 -6.17
C LEU A 185 -4.43 9.94 -6.61
N GLU A 186 -3.28 9.76 -5.97
CA GLU A 186 -2.04 10.42 -6.40
C GLU A 186 -1.62 10.00 -7.80
N ASP A 187 -1.68 8.71 -8.11
CA ASP A 187 -1.31 8.20 -9.43
C ASP A 187 -2.29 8.66 -10.51
N TYR A 188 -3.59 8.77 -10.23
CA TYR A 188 -4.55 9.39 -11.15
C TYR A 188 -4.28 10.87 -11.40
N LYS A 189 -3.85 11.63 -10.39
CA LYS A 189 -3.42 13.02 -10.58
C LYS A 189 -2.19 13.11 -11.49
N LYS A 190 -1.22 12.19 -11.36
CA LYS A 190 -0.06 12.11 -12.27
C LYS A 190 -0.49 11.79 -13.69
N ILE A 191 -1.45 10.88 -13.88
CA ILE A 191 -2.02 10.57 -15.20
C ILE A 191 -2.60 11.84 -15.84
N LEU A 192 -3.42 12.61 -15.11
CA LEU A 192 -4.01 13.85 -15.64
C LEU A 192 -2.99 14.96 -15.89
N ALA A 193 -1.87 14.98 -15.17
CA ALA A 193 -0.77 15.90 -15.46
C ALA A 193 -0.10 15.59 -16.81
N MET A 194 -0.06 14.32 -17.22
CA MET A 194 0.51 13.88 -18.51
C MET A 194 -0.52 13.89 -19.64
N ASP A 195 -1.74 13.44 -19.36
CA ASP A 195 -2.88 13.39 -20.29
C ASP A 195 -4.13 13.98 -19.62
N PRO A 196 -4.36 15.30 -19.75
CA PRO A 196 -5.51 15.98 -19.14
C PRO A 196 -6.88 15.47 -19.59
N ASN A 197 -6.96 14.76 -20.71
CA ASN A 197 -8.22 14.22 -21.26
C ASN A 197 -8.43 12.74 -20.91
N HIS A 198 -7.62 12.17 -20.01
CA HIS A 198 -7.72 10.78 -19.61
C HIS A 198 -9.00 10.54 -18.78
N ARG A 199 -10.07 10.07 -19.46
CA ARG A 199 -11.42 9.95 -18.90
C ARG A 199 -11.49 9.21 -17.57
N GLU A 200 -10.85 8.04 -17.50
CA GLU A 200 -10.89 7.22 -16.28
C GLU A 200 -10.20 7.91 -15.09
N ALA A 201 -9.11 8.65 -15.34
CA ALA A 201 -8.42 9.36 -14.28
C ALA A 201 -9.25 10.56 -13.81
N ALA A 202 -9.90 11.26 -14.75
CA ALA A 202 -10.83 12.35 -14.42
C ALA A 202 -12.01 11.85 -13.57
N GLU A 203 -12.59 10.69 -13.88
CA GLU A 203 -13.65 10.09 -13.08
C GLU A 203 -13.14 9.69 -11.67
N ALA A 204 -11.94 9.10 -11.60
CA ALA A 204 -11.36 8.64 -10.34
C ALA A 204 -11.03 9.78 -9.37
N ILE A 205 -10.47 10.91 -9.84
CA ILE A 205 -10.17 12.05 -8.96
C ILE A 205 -11.40 12.69 -8.31
N HIS A 206 -12.59 12.50 -8.90
CA HIS A 206 -13.85 12.96 -8.32
C HIS A 206 -14.46 11.93 -7.37
N ARG A 207 -14.34 10.63 -7.67
CA ARG A 207 -14.90 9.54 -6.87
C ARG A 207 -14.09 9.23 -5.61
N LEU A 208 -12.77 9.10 -5.73
CA LEU A 208 -11.92 8.59 -4.66
C LEU A 208 -11.89 9.44 -3.39
N PRO A 209 -11.89 10.80 -3.44
CA PRO A 209 -11.86 11.61 -2.21
C PRO A 209 -13.01 11.31 -1.25
N GLN A 210 -14.23 11.07 -1.77
CA GLN A 210 -15.37 10.71 -0.94
C GLN A 210 -15.16 9.32 -0.29
N GLN A 211 -14.68 8.34 -1.05
CA GLN A 211 -14.44 6.98 -0.54
C GLN A 211 -13.35 6.97 0.54
N ILE A 212 -12.28 7.75 0.34
CA ILE A 212 -11.21 7.94 1.32
C ILE A 212 -11.77 8.56 2.61
N GLN A 213 -12.59 9.61 2.48
CA GLN A 213 -13.20 10.25 3.64
C GLN A 213 -14.12 9.30 4.42
N GLU A 214 -15.00 8.57 3.73
CA GLU A 214 -15.90 7.59 4.34
C GLU A 214 -15.11 6.47 5.07
N ARG A 215 -14.04 5.96 4.45
CA ARG A 215 -13.14 4.99 5.08
C ARG A 215 -12.48 5.56 6.33
N ASN A 216 -11.96 6.79 6.27
CA ASN A 216 -11.28 7.43 7.38
C ASN A 216 -12.23 7.70 8.55
N GLU A 217 -13.47 8.12 8.28
CA GLU A 217 -14.49 8.31 9.31
C GLU A 217 -14.86 6.99 9.99
N LYS A 218 -15.05 5.92 9.22
CA LYS A 218 -15.33 4.59 9.76
C LYS A 218 -14.18 4.08 10.64
N LEU A 219 -12.94 4.19 10.15
CA LEU A 219 -11.75 3.81 10.93
C LEU A 219 -11.65 4.63 12.23
N LYS A 220 -11.92 5.93 12.16
CA LYS A 220 -11.93 6.80 13.35
C LYS A 220 -12.99 6.36 14.37
N GLU A 221 -14.20 6.04 13.92
CA GLU A 221 -15.27 5.56 14.80
C GLU A 221 -14.89 4.23 15.48
N GLU A 222 -14.36 3.27 14.72
CA GLU A 222 -13.89 1.98 15.24
C GLU A 222 -12.76 2.15 16.28
N MET A 223 -11.79 3.02 15.99
CA MET A 223 -10.68 3.30 16.91
C MET A 223 -11.16 4.00 18.18
N LEU A 224 -12.09 4.96 18.06
CA LEU A 224 -12.70 5.61 19.22
C LEU A 224 -13.50 4.62 20.09
N GLY A 225 -14.19 3.67 19.47
CA GLY A 225 -14.87 2.57 20.17
C GLY A 225 -13.88 1.73 20.97
N LYS A 226 -12.82 1.23 20.32
CA LYS A 226 -11.77 0.44 20.97
C LYS A 226 -11.09 1.20 22.11
N LEU A 227 -10.83 2.49 21.94
CA LEU A 227 -10.23 3.33 22.98
C LEU A 227 -11.18 3.54 24.16
N LYS A 228 -12.48 3.69 23.92
CA LYS A 228 -13.50 3.74 24.98
C LYS A 228 -13.57 2.43 25.75
N ASP A 229 -13.54 1.28 25.07
CA ASP A 229 -13.55 -0.03 25.71
C ASP A 229 -12.32 -0.25 26.59
N LEU A 230 -11.14 0.16 26.09
CA LEU A 230 -9.90 0.14 26.87
C LEU A 230 -10.00 1.03 28.12
N GLY A 231 -10.49 2.27 27.97
CA GLY A 231 -10.72 3.17 29.08
C GLY A 231 -11.69 2.59 30.11
N ASN A 232 -12.80 2.00 29.64
CA ASN A 232 -13.79 1.35 30.50
C ASN A 232 -13.19 0.14 31.24
N MET A 233 -12.31 -0.63 30.61
CA MET A 233 -11.64 -1.76 31.27
C MET A 233 -10.79 -1.30 32.47
N ILE A 234 -10.08 -0.18 32.34
CA ILE A 234 -9.25 0.39 33.41
C ILE A 234 -10.13 1.02 34.51
N LEU A 235 -11.26 1.61 34.13
CA LEU A 235 -12.14 2.35 35.05
C LEU A 235 -13.11 1.46 35.83
N ARG A 236 -13.48 0.29 35.30
CA ARG A 236 -14.43 -0.66 35.92
C ARG A 236 -14.09 -1.03 37.38
N PRO A 237 -12.84 -1.35 37.75
CA PRO A 237 -12.47 -1.65 39.15
C PRO A 237 -12.75 -0.50 40.13
N PHE A 238 -12.86 0.73 39.63
CA PHE A 238 -13.15 1.93 40.43
C PHE A 238 -14.63 2.31 40.42
N GLY A 239 -15.50 1.49 39.81
CA GLY A 239 -16.91 1.82 39.61
C GLY A 239 -17.14 2.96 38.62
N LEU A 240 -16.18 3.21 37.73
CA LEU A 240 -16.19 4.29 36.75
C LEU A 240 -16.30 3.75 35.31
N SER A 241 -16.68 4.64 34.40
CA SER A 241 -16.68 4.45 32.96
C SER A 241 -16.23 5.74 32.25
N THR A 242 -15.89 5.62 30.98
CA THR A 242 -15.57 6.75 30.09
C THR A 242 -16.75 7.71 29.93
N GLU A 243 -17.98 7.28 30.21
CA GLU A 243 -19.17 8.15 30.19
C GLU A 243 -19.22 9.10 31.40
N ASN A 244 -18.53 8.77 32.49
CA ASN A 244 -18.42 9.66 33.63
C ASN A 244 -17.59 10.92 33.32
N PHE A 245 -16.81 10.92 32.23
CA PHE A 245 -15.94 12.01 31.84
C PHE A 245 -16.49 12.72 30.59
N GLN A 246 -17.15 13.87 30.78
CA GLN A 246 -17.74 14.65 29.69
C GLN A 246 -16.79 15.77 29.26
N MET A 247 -16.39 15.75 27.99
CA MET A 247 -15.52 16.75 27.41
C MET A 247 -16.35 17.90 26.83
N SER A 248 -16.06 19.14 27.23
CA SER A 248 -16.65 20.35 26.68
C SER A 248 -15.58 21.21 26.01
N LYS A 249 -15.80 21.58 24.74
CA LYS A 249 -14.92 22.49 24.01
C LYS A 249 -15.31 23.93 24.31
N ASP A 250 -14.38 24.75 24.76
CA ASP A 250 -14.58 26.19 24.90
C ASP A 250 -14.54 26.84 23.50
N PRO A 251 -15.64 27.48 23.05
CA PRO A 251 -15.72 28.07 21.72
C PRO A 251 -14.77 29.26 21.50
N ASN A 252 -14.26 29.90 22.56
CA ASN A 252 -13.40 31.09 22.43
C ASN A 252 -11.91 30.76 22.49
N SER A 253 -11.50 29.76 23.28
CA SER A 253 -10.09 29.38 23.43
C SER A 253 -9.69 28.18 22.59
N GLY A 254 -10.66 27.40 22.07
CA GLY A 254 -10.40 26.11 21.44
C GLY A 254 -9.89 25.04 22.41
N GLY A 255 -9.75 25.37 23.70
CA GLY A 255 -9.37 24.44 24.76
C GLY A 255 -10.49 23.47 25.11
N TYR A 256 -10.12 22.30 25.61
CA TYR A 256 -11.07 21.30 26.08
C TYR A 256 -11.03 21.23 27.61
N SER A 257 -12.20 21.26 28.25
CA SER A 257 -12.36 20.96 29.67
C SER A 257 -13.05 19.61 29.85
N VAL A 258 -12.58 18.82 30.81
CA VAL A 258 -13.18 17.53 31.16
C VAL A 258 -13.93 17.68 32.47
N ASN A 259 -15.24 17.46 32.43
CA ASN A 259 -16.12 17.50 33.59
C ASN A 259 -16.49 16.08 34.01
N PHE A 260 -16.38 15.79 35.31
CA PHE A 260 -16.79 14.50 35.85
C PHE A 260 -18.27 14.54 36.26
N LYS A 261 -19.07 13.58 35.78
CA LYS A 261 -20.44 13.32 36.26
C LYS A 261 -20.51 11.96 36.92
N SER A 262 -20.78 11.96 38.21
CA SER A 262 -21.20 10.77 38.95
C SER A 262 -22.58 10.35 38.46
N ASN A 263 -22.79 9.07 38.14
CA ASN A 263 -24.15 8.57 37.99
C ASN A 263 -24.86 8.65 39.35
N PRO A 264 -26.16 8.99 39.41
CA PRO A 264 -26.93 8.83 40.63
C PRO A 264 -27.02 7.33 40.94
N ASN A 265 -26.77 6.98 42.20
CA ASN A 265 -26.94 5.62 42.73
C ASN A 265 -28.34 5.05 42.47
#